data_AF-A0A821DIK8-F1
#
_entry.id   AF-A0A821DIK8-F1
#
_cell.length_a   1.000
_cell.length_b   1.000
_cell.length_c   1.000
_cell.angle_alpha   90.00
_cell.angle_beta   90.00
_cell.angle_gamma   90.00
#
_symmetry.space_group_name_H-M   'P 1'
#
loop_
_entity.id
_entity.type
_entity.pdbx_description
1 polymer ?
#
loop_
_entity_poly.entity_id
_entity_poly.type
_entity_poly.pdbx_seq_one_letter_code
_entity_poly.pdbx_strand_id
1 'polypeptide(L)' 'YELNGGIHDRTGDHNPKTRAAEIIASLDVSGDKKLCKEEFISGCKSDPYLREIFAPNV' A
#
# COMPACT_ATOMS: atom_id res chain seq x y z
N TYR A 1 4.49 -10.11 17.56
CA TYR A 1 4.47 -9.79 16.12
C TYR A 1 4.56 -8.28 16.00
N GLU A 2 5.77 -7.74 15.87
CA GLU A 2 6.00 -6.31 15.69
C GLU A 2 6.34 -6.07 14.22
N LEU A 3 5.41 -5.51 13.46
CA LEU A 3 5.70 -5.02 12.11
C LEU A 3 6.27 -3.62 12.26
N ASN A 4 7.60 -3.58 12.28
CA ASN A 4 8.39 -2.36 12.32
C ASN A 4 8.13 -1.51 11.07
N GLY A 5 7.65 -0.29 11.28
CA GLY A 5 7.73 0.77 10.31
C GLY A 5 9.20 1.07 10.00
N GLY A 6 9.63 0.76 8.79
CA GLY A 6 11.00 0.99 8.36
C GLY A 6 11.06 0.96 6.84
N ILE A 7 11.00 2.15 6.24
CA ILE A 7 11.46 2.51 4.89
C ILE A 7 11.32 1.37 3.87
N HIS A 8 10.22 1.39 3.11
CA HIS A 8 10.15 0.63 1.87
C HIS A 8 11.35 1.04 1.00
N ASP A 9 12.36 0.19 0.92
CA ASP A 9 13.37 0.26 -0.12
C ASP A 9 12.64 -0.03 -1.44
N ARG A 10 12.28 1.04 -2.16
CA ARG A 10 11.46 0.99 -3.39
C ARG A 10 12.32 0.92 -4.64
N THR A 11 13.56 0.42 -4.50
CA THR A 11 14.49 0.17 -5.60
C THR A 11 14.24 -1.19 -6.28
N GLY A 12 13.11 -1.84 -5.98
CA GLY A 12 12.66 -3.06 -6.64
C GLY A 12 12.17 -2.82 -8.07
N ASP A 13 12.32 -3.88 -8.88
CA ASP A 13 11.93 -4.06 -10.29
C ASP A 13 10.98 -3.00 -10.87
N HIS A 14 11.42 -2.28 -11.91
CA HIS A 14 10.70 -1.17 -12.56
C HIS A 14 9.42 -1.60 -13.30
N ASN A 15 8.90 -2.80 -13.04
CA ASN A 15 7.67 -3.30 -13.62
C ASN A 15 6.44 -2.73 -12.86
N PRO A 16 5.59 -1.92 -13.52
CA PRO A 16 4.41 -1.34 -12.88
C PRO A 16 3.45 -2.38 -12.30
N LYS A 17 3.37 -3.58 -12.90
CA LYS A 17 2.49 -4.65 -12.42
C LYS A 17 2.95 -5.23 -11.08
N THR A 18 4.25 -5.50 -10.97
CA THR A 18 4.85 -5.99 -9.72
C THR A 18 4.66 -4.96 -8.62
N ARG A 19 4.94 -3.69 -8.95
CA ARG A 19 4.78 -2.58 -8.00
C ARG A 19 3.35 -2.41 -7.51
N ALA A 20 2.37 -2.49 -8.41
CA ALA A 20 0.96 -2.44 -8.05
C ALA A 20 0.55 -3.64 -7.18
N ALA A 21 1.06 -4.83 -7.47
CA ALA A 21 0.77 -6.03 -6.68
C ALA A 21 1.28 -5.91 -5.24
N GLU A 22 2.49 -5.39 -5.04
CA GLU A 22 3.05 -5.13 -3.69
C GLU A 22 2.21 -4.12 -2.90
N ILE A 23 1.79 -3.03 -3.55
CA ILE A 23 0.95 -2.00 -2.92
C ILE A 23 -0.41 -2.58 -2.53
N ILE A 24 -1.04 -3.37 -3.39
CA ILE A 24 -2.34 -3.99 -3.07
C ILE A 24 -2.16 -5.00 -1.92
N ALA A 25 -1.09 -5.79 -1.93
CA ALA A 25 -0.81 -6.76 -0.88
C ALA A 25 -0.52 -6.10 0.47
N SER A 26 0.06 -4.90 0.50
CA SER A 26 0.28 -4.17 1.76
C SER A 26 -1.00 -3.54 2.33
N LEU A 27 -2.01 -3.32 1.49
CA LEU A 27 -3.30 -2.76 1.87
C LEU A 27 -4.32 -3.85 2.30
N ASP A 28 -4.23 -5.04 1.72
CA ASP A 28 -5.12 -6.18 1.99
C ASP A 28 -4.77 -6.83 3.33
N VAL A 29 -5.38 -6.32 4.40
CA VAL A 29 -5.17 -6.82 5.77
C VAL A 29 -5.89 -8.15 5.99
N SER A 30 -7.02 -8.35 5.31
CA SER A 30 -7.83 -9.57 5.42
C SER A 30 -7.19 -10.78 4.71
N GLY A 31 -6.33 -10.54 3.72
CA GLY A 31 -5.71 -11.57 2.89
C GLY A 31 -6.66 -12.22 1.88
N ASP A 32 -7.80 -11.58 1.58
CA ASP A 32 -8.81 -12.10 0.67
C ASP A 32 -8.51 -11.80 -0.82
N LYS A 33 -7.37 -11.13 -1.07
CA LYS A 33 -6.87 -10.69 -2.37
C LYS A 33 -7.76 -9.63 -3.02
N LYS A 34 -8.58 -8.95 -2.24
CA LYS A 34 -9.41 -7.81 -2.65
C LYS A 34 -9.12 -6.66 -1.69
N LEU A 35 -9.63 -5.48 -2.06
CA LEU A 35 -9.59 -4.31 -1.18
C LEU A 35 -11.01 -3.85 -0.94
N CYS A 36 -11.45 -3.94 0.31
CA CYS A 36 -12.66 -3.25 0.72
C CYS A 36 -12.39 -1.76 0.95
N LYS A 37 -13.46 -0.98 1.05
CA LYS A 37 -13.39 0.47 1.21
C LYS A 37 -12.60 0.84 2.47
N GLU A 38 -12.81 0.11 3.55
CA GLU A 38 -12.20 0.35 4.86
C GLU A 38 -10.69 0.09 4.83
N GLU A 39 -10.26 -1.02 4.21
CA GLU A 39 -8.84 -1.34 4.02
C GLU A 39 -8.12 -0.26 3.21
N PHE A 40 -8.73 0.15 2.10
CA PHE A 40 -8.16 1.19 1.23
C PHE A 40 -8.02 2.53 1.96
N ILE A 41 -9.07 2.99 2.65
CA ILE A 41 -9.04 4.25 3.40
C ILE A 41 -8.03 4.18 4.54
N SER A 42 -8.04 3.08 5.30
CA SER A 42 -7.13 2.88 6.43
C SER A 42 -5.68 2.91 5.97
N GLY A 43 -5.37 2.19 4.88
CA GLY A 43 -4.02 2.16 4.33
C GLY A 43 -3.56 3.48 3.73
N CYS A 44 -4.43 4.22 3.01
CA CYS A 44 -4.10 5.56 2.52
C CYS A 44 -3.87 6.58 3.65
N LYS A 45 -4.53 6.42 4.81
CA LYS A 45 -4.27 7.26 6.00
C LYS A 45 -2.95 6.89 6.70
N SER A 46 -2.55 5.63 6.61
CA SER A 46 -1.41 5.08 7.34
C SER A 46 -0.09 5.20 6.57
N ASP A 47 -0.12 5.19 5.23
CA ASP A 47 1.05 5.36 4.37
C ASP A 47 0.95 6.68 3.56
N PRO A 48 1.76 7.70 3.89
CA PRO A 48 1.81 8.97 3.17
C PRO A 48 2.08 8.85 1.68
N TYR A 49 2.81 7.82 1.24
CA TYR A 49 3.07 7.60 -0.18
C TYR A 49 1.84 7.07 -0.91
N LEU A 50 1.05 6.21 -0.26
CA LEU A 50 -0.21 5.75 -0.85
C LEU A 50 -1.20 6.91 -0.96
N ARG A 51 -1.20 7.82 0.04
CA ARG A 51 -1.93 9.09 -0.07
C ARG A 51 -1.44 9.92 -1.26
N GLU A 52 -0.14 10.05 -1.47
CA GLU A 52 0.42 10.79 -2.60
C GLU A 52 0.02 10.19 -3.96
N ILE A 53 0.00 8.86 -4.10
CA ILE A 53 -0.38 8.21 -5.36
C ILE A 53 -1.87 8.32 -5.63
N PHE A 54 -2.71 8.02 -4.64
CA PHE A 54 -4.15 7.84 -4.84
C PHE A 54 -4.98 9.09 -4.52
N ALA A 55 -4.47 9.99 -3.68
CA ALA A 55 -5.15 11.18 -3.22
C ALA A 55 -4.19 12.39 -3.02
N PRO A 56 -3.40 12.78 -4.04
CA PRO A 56 -2.38 13.83 -3.89
C PRO A 56 -2.93 15.22 -3.53
N ASN A 57 -4.23 15.46 -3.75
CA ASN A 57 -4.88 16.76 -3.54
C ASN A 57 -5.94 16.76 -2.43
N VAL A 58 -5.93 15.74 -1.55
CA VAL A 58 -6.80 15.66 -0.37
C VAL A 58 -6.00 16.05 0.86
#